data_AF-A0A349F8I7-F1
#
_entry.id   AF-A0A349F8I7-F1
#
_cell.length_a   1.000
_cell.length_b   1.000
_cell.length_c   1.000
_cell.angle_alpha   90.00
_cell.angle_beta   90.00
_cell.angle_gamma   90.00
#
_symmetry.space_group_name_H-M   'P 1'
#
loop_
_entity.id
_entity.type
_entity.pdbx_description
1 polymer ?
#
loop_
_entity_poly.entity_id
_entity_poly.type
_entity_poly.pdbx_seq_one_letter_code
_entity_poly.pdbx_strand_id
1 'polypeptide(L)'
;MSSGRSLSRSLLKLPLSVLVKGTAIPSNPIEDHSIDINKPIIYALPYRSAVDLLSVQKQVMALGLPDPLQPLVINGKSFSRYVFTSSRDTVIGCDSDVPTESIALFSELLALHEEDTELDVQVIPVTVLWGRKPGKEDKHSNYLQSLNGPQKAKAVLLAGRDCLIRISPVVSLRYMANSHGTDSSIAHKLARVARIHFSRQKLAASGPNLPSRQALFSRLMKSKAIEKAIEDEANEKGIPLEKVRKEAHDIMDEIAADFSYSLVKNGDRILGWLWNRIYQGININNAATVRRLAQDGHEIVYVPCHRSHMDYLLLSYVLYHEG
;
A
#
# COMPACT_ATOMS: atom_id res chain seq x y z
N MET A 1 19.79 20.75 -17.60
CA MET A 1 20.45 19.57 -17.01
C MET A 1 19.65 18.26 -17.19
N SER A 2 19.10 17.97 -18.38
CA SER A 2 18.09 16.91 -18.60
C SER A 2 18.66 15.59 -19.18
N SER A 3 19.72 15.66 -20.00
CA SER A 3 20.15 14.55 -20.86
C SER A 3 20.71 13.33 -20.10
N GLY A 4 21.47 13.52 -19.01
CA GLY A 4 22.02 12.42 -18.21
C GLY A 4 20.96 11.62 -17.42
N ARG A 5 19.87 12.27 -17.01
CA ARG A 5 18.72 11.62 -16.36
C ARG A 5 17.88 10.81 -17.36
N SER A 6 17.78 11.26 -18.61
CA SER A 6 17.10 10.52 -19.67
C SER A 6 17.85 9.24 -20.07
N LEU A 7 19.18 9.33 -20.26
CA LEU A 7 20.01 8.18 -20.65
C LEU A 7 20.00 7.06 -19.60
N SER A 8 20.19 7.44 -18.32
CA SER A 8 20.17 6.48 -17.20
C SER A 8 18.81 5.80 -17.03
N ARG A 9 17.70 6.50 -17.28
CA ARG A 9 16.36 5.91 -17.25
C ARG A 9 16.13 4.94 -18.40
N SER A 10 16.58 5.27 -19.61
CA SER A 10 16.45 4.40 -20.77
C SER A 10 17.19 3.07 -20.58
N LEU A 11 18.40 3.12 -20.00
CA LEU A 11 19.18 1.92 -19.66
C LEU A 11 18.51 1.02 -18.61
N LEU A 12 17.69 1.59 -17.73
CA LEU A 12 16.97 0.85 -16.70
C LEU A 12 15.67 0.19 -17.21
N LYS A 13 15.09 0.64 -18.35
CA LYS A 13 13.78 0.14 -18.81
C LYS A 13 13.77 -1.36 -19.11
N LEU A 14 14.81 -1.86 -19.78
CA LEU A 14 14.89 -3.25 -20.22
C LEU A 14 15.11 -4.25 -19.06
N PRO A 15 16.06 -4.03 -18.12
CA PRO A 15 16.17 -4.92 -16.96
C PRO A 15 14.92 -4.84 -16.05
N LEU A 16 14.33 -3.65 -15.89
CA LEU A 16 13.12 -3.49 -15.07
C LEU A 16 11.90 -4.16 -15.70
N SER A 17 11.75 -4.18 -17.03
CA SER A 17 10.58 -4.81 -17.67
C SER A 17 10.52 -6.32 -17.40
N VAL A 18 11.69 -6.97 -17.30
CA VAL A 18 11.85 -8.40 -17.00
C VAL A 18 11.73 -8.68 -15.50
N LEU A 19 12.38 -7.86 -14.66
CA LEU A 19 12.46 -8.09 -13.22
C LEU A 19 11.20 -7.65 -12.47
N VAL A 20 10.51 -6.62 -12.97
CA VAL A 20 9.36 -6.00 -12.28
C VAL A 20 8.05 -6.45 -12.91
N LYS A 21 7.34 -7.28 -12.16
CA LYS A 21 5.93 -7.60 -12.39
C LYS A 21 5.14 -6.89 -11.30
N GLY A 22 4.75 -5.65 -11.59
CA GLY A 22 3.91 -4.89 -10.68
C GLY A 22 2.45 -5.35 -10.78
N THR A 23 1.75 -5.33 -9.66
CA THR A 23 0.29 -5.42 -9.61
C THR A 23 -0.24 -4.09 -9.12
N ALA A 24 -1.18 -3.49 -9.85
CA ALA A 24 -1.83 -2.24 -9.44
C ALA A 24 -3.01 -2.53 -8.52
N ILE A 25 -3.16 -1.73 -7.47
CA ILE A 25 -4.34 -1.72 -6.60
C ILE A 25 -4.87 -0.29 -6.51
N PRO A 26 -6.17 -0.07 -6.75
CA PRO A 26 -7.14 -1.06 -7.24
C PRO A 26 -6.82 -1.51 -8.69
N SER A 27 -7.43 -2.62 -9.12
CA SER A 27 -7.28 -3.15 -10.49
C SER A 27 -7.88 -2.22 -11.55
N ASN A 28 -8.96 -1.50 -11.22
CA ASN A 28 -9.54 -0.45 -12.04
C ASN A 28 -9.58 0.89 -11.27
N PRO A 29 -8.46 1.64 -11.21
CA PRO A 29 -8.40 2.90 -10.46
C PRO A 29 -9.26 4.01 -11.05
N ILE A 30 -9.57 3.97 -12.35
CA ILE A 30 -10.36 5.02 -12.98
C ILE A 30 -11.79 5.03 -12.41
N GLU A 31 -12.41 3.85 -12.33
CA GLU A 31 -13.75 3.70 -11.73
C GLU A 31 -13.69 3.81 -10.20
N ASP A 32 -12.83 3.02 -9.54
CA ASP A 32 -12.76 2.94 -8.06
C ASP A 32 -12.41 4.26 -7.39
N HIS A 33 -11.68 5.14 -8.08
CA HIS A 33 -11.24 6.44 -7.53
C HIS A 33 -11.80 7.63 -8.30
N SER A 34 -12.76 7.40 -9.21
CA SER A 34 -13.41 8.44 -10.01
C SER A 34 -12.39 9.39 -10.66
N ILE A 35 -11.34 8.81 -11.26
CA ILE A 35 -10.30 9.57 -11.94
C ILE A 35 -10.87 10.07 -13.27
N ASP A 36 -10.75 11.37 -13.54
CA ASP A 36 -11.19 11.94 -14.80
C ASP A 36 -9.99 12.09 -15.73
N ILE A 37 -9.86 11.17 -16.68
CA ILE A 37 -8.74 11.14 -17.63
C ILE A 37 -8.67 12.38 -18.54
N ASN A 38 -9.76 13.16 -18.62
CA ASN A 38 -9.79 14.39 -19.42
C ASN A 38 -9.23 15.58 -18.65
N LYS A 39 -9.09 15.47 -17.32
CA LYS A 39 -8.48 16.51 -16.49
C LYS A 39 -6.96 16.35 -16.44
N PRO A 40 -6.22 17.44 -16.19
CA PRO A 40 -4.78 17.36 -15.94
C PRO A 40 -4.46 16.50 -14.72
N ILE A 41 -3.72 15.40 -14.91
CA ILE A 41 -3.32 14.48 -13.84
C ILE A 41 -1.85 14.65 -13.49
N ILE A 42 -1.52 14.66 -12.20
CA ILE A 42 -0.16 14.63 -11.65
C ILE A 42 -0.03 13.50 -10.61
N TYR A 43 1.08 12.76 -10.66
CA TYR A 43 1.37 11.68 -9.73
C TYR A 43 2.27 12.15 -8.58
N ALA A 44 1.82 12.00 -7.34
CA ALA A 44 2.63 12.26 -6.16
C ALA A 44 3.24 10.95 -5.65
N LEU A 45 4.56 10.88 -5.54
CA LEU A 45 5.27 9.72 -5.00
C LEU A 45 5.94 10.08 -3.66
N PRO A 46 6.09 9.14 -2.73
CA PRO A 46 6.67 9.44 -1.42
C PRO A 46 8.17 9.80 -1.50
N TYR A 47 8.96 9.10 -2.32
CA TYR A 47 10.42 9.20 -2.34
C TYR A 47 10.99 9.30 -3.76
N ARG A 48 12.10 10.04 -3.92
CA ARG A 48 12.86 10.12 -5.18
C ARG A 48 13.45 8.76 -5.56
N SER A 49 12.91 8.14 -6.61
CA SER A 49 13.36 6.84 -7.09
C SER A 49 13.03 6.65 -8.57
N ALA A 50 14.07 6.51 -9.41
CA ALA A 50 13.88 6.27 -10.84
C ALA A 50 13.20 4.91 -11.11
N VAL A 51 13.51 3.91 -10.28
CA VAL A 51 12.91 2.58 -10.40
C VAL A 51 11.42 2.61 -10.04
N ASP A 52 11.05 3.34 -8.97
CA ASP A 52 9.64 3.49 -8.61
C ASP A 52 8.88 4.22 -9.70
N LEU A 53 9.43 5.33 -10.19
CA LEU A 53 8.80 6.12 -11.26
C LEU A 53 8.60 5.31 -12.55
N LEU A 54 9.59 4.50 -12.97
CA LEU A 54 9.46 3.63 -14.13
C LEU A 54 8.48 2.47 -13.91
N SER A 55 8.40 1.96 -12.67
CA SER A 55 7.42 0.92 -12.32
C SER A 55 6.01 1.49 -12.36
N VAL A 56 5.81 2.70 -11.82
CA VAL A 56 4.55 3.44 -11.89
C VAL A 56 4.18 3.71 -13.34
N GLN A 57 5.10 4.26 -14.15
CA GLN A 57 4.88 4.51 -15.58
C GLN A 57 4.32 3.28 -16.29
N LYS A 58 4.96 2.11 -16.12
CA LYS A 58 4.52 0.85 -16.74
C LYS A 58 3.08 0.50 -16.36
N GLN A 59 2.70 0.67 -15.09
CA GLN A 59 1.36 0.29 -14.63
C GLN A 59 0.29 1.31 -14.99
N VAL A 60 0.54 2.60 -14.78
CA VAL A 60 -0.48 3.63 -15.07
C VAL A 60 -0.78 3.67 -16.56
N MET A 61 0.22 3.48 -17.43
CA MET A 61 0.00 3.37 -18.88
C MET A 61 -0.80 2.12 -19.26
N ALA A 62 -0.56 0.98 -18.60
CA ALA A 62 -1.33 -0.24 -18.83
C ALA A 62 -2.81 -0.10 -18.41
N LEU A 63 -3.10 0.82 -17.47
CA LEU A 63 -4.44 1.14 -16.99
C LEU A 63 -5.09 2.30 -17.76
N GLY A 64 -4.47 2.79 -18.84
CA GLY A 64 -4.99 3.89 -19.65
C GLY A 64 -4.79 5.30 -19.07
N LEU A 65 -4.02 5.43 -17.99
CA LEU A 65 -3.68 6.73 -17.40
C LEU A 65 -2.49 7.38 -18.12
N PRO A 66 -2.36 8.73 -18.10
CA PRO A 66 -1.30 9.44 -18.80
C PRO A 66 0.12 9.08 -18.34
N ASP A 67 1.09 9.07 -19.26
CA ASP A 67 2.49 8.78 -18.95
C ASP A 67 3.09 9.82 -17.96
N PRO A 68 3.56 9.40 -16.77
CA PRO A 68 4.22 10.29 -15.81
C PRO A 68 5.44 11.03 -16.37
N LEU A 69 6.14 10.45 -17.35
CA LEU A 69 7.35 11.05 -17.94
C LEU A 69 7.05 12.01 -19.09
N GLN A 70 5.82 12.02 -19.61
CA GLN A 70 5.39 12.98 -20.60
C GLN A 70 5.05 14.32 -19.91
N PRO A 71 5.53 15.46 -20.44
CA PRO A 71 5.20 16.76 -19.88
C PRO A 71 3.69 16.99 -19.88
N LEU A 72 3.20 17.64 -18.83
CA LEU A 72 1.83 18.11 -18.72
C LEU A 72 1.77 19.55 -19.25
N VAL A 73 1.01 19.78 -20.32
CA VAL A 73 0.86 21.12 -20.89
C VAL A 73 -0.48 21.70 -20.45
N ILE A 74 -0.45 22.86 -19.77
CA ILE A 74 -1.64 23.61 -19.33
C ILE A 74 -1.44 25.05 -19.78
N ASN A 75 -2.40 25.60 -20.54
CA ASN A 75 -2.37 26.99 -21.04
C ASN A 75 -1.03 27.37 -21.71
N GLY A 76 -0.46 26.44 -22.50
CA GLY A 76 0.82 26.61 -23.19
C GLY A 76 2.08 26.50 -22.32
N LYS A 77 1.95 26.40 -20.99
CA LYS A 77 3.05 26.16 -20.05
C LYS A 77 3.25 24.65 -19.85
N SER A 78 4.50 24.22 -19.69
CA SER A 78 4.88 22.80 -19.56
C SER A 78 5.33 22.47 -18.14
N PHE A 79 4.74 21.43 -17.56
CA PHE A 79 4.92 21.01 -16.18
C PHE A 79 5.34 19.55 -16.08
N SER A 80 5.96 19.18 -14.96
CA SER A 80 6.20 17.78 -14.62
C SER A 80 4.89 17.09 -14.24
N ARG A 81 4.65 15.88 -14.76
CA ARG A 81 3.49 15.05 -14.36
C ARG A 81 3.74 14.25 -13.09
N TYR A 82 4.87 14.45 -12.42
CA TYR A 82 5.14 13.82 -11.13
C TYR A 82 5.84 14.75 -10.15
N VAL A 83 5.62 14.49 -8.86
CA VAL A 83 6.26 15.15 -7.72
C VAL A 83 6.68 14.14 -6.67
N PHE A 84 7.63 14.53 -5.83
CA PHE A 84 8.05 13.74 -4.68
C PHE A 84 7.72 14.48 -3.38
N THR A 85 7.13 13.80 -2.40
CA THR A 85 6.64 14.48 -1.18
C THR A 85 7.65 14.50 -0.04
N SER A 86 8.66 13.63 -0.07
CA SER A 86 9.72 13.59 0.92
C SER A 86 11.10 13.62 0.24
N SER A 87 12.00 14.40 0.83
CA SER A 87 13.42 14.30 0.58
C SER A 87 13.99 12.97 1.11
N ARG A 88 15.18 12.62 0.64
CA ARG A 88 15.88 11.39 1.05
C ARG A 88 16.57 11.67 2.39
N ASP A 89 16.50 10.72 3.32
CA ASP A 89 17.38 10.72 4.50
C ASP A 89 18.85 10.68 4.04
N THR A 90 19.60 11.73 4.37
CA THR A 90 21.04 11.79 4.08
C THR A 90 21.82 11.18 5.23
N VAL A 91 23.07 10.78 4.97
CA VAL A 91 23.95 10.17 6.00
C VAL A 91 24.19 11.11 7.20
N ILE A 92 23.97 12.41 7.02
CA ILE A 92 24.27 13.48 7.99
C ILE A 92 22.98 14.13 8.56
N GLY A 93 21.79 13.73 8.09
CA GLY A 93 20.54 14.28 8.61
C GLY A 93 19.30 13.58 8.04
N CYS A 94 18.29 13.45 8.88
CA CYS A 94 16.92 13.17 8.45
C CYS A 94 16.40 14.42 7.75
N ASP A 95 16.57 14.50 6.44
CA ASP A 95 15.98 15.58 5.65
C ASP A 95 14.49 15.30 5.50
N SER A 96 13.75 15.66 6.54
CA SER A 96 12.33 15.50 6.64
C SER A 96 11.58 16.60 5.91
N ASP A 97 12.20 17.39 5.04
CA ASP A 97 11.51 18.45 4.33
C ASP A 97 10.96 17.98 2.98
N VAL A 98 9.99 18.75 2.47
CA VAL A 98 9.43 18.53 1.14
C VAL A 98 10.44 19.08 0.13
N PRO A 99 10.75 18.36 -0.96
CA PRO A 99 11.66 18.88 -1.97
C PRO A 99 11.20 20.25 -2.51
N THR A 100 12.10 21.23 -2.59
CA THR A 100 11.81 22.58 -3.09
C THR A 100 11.20 22.55 -4.49
N GLU A 101 11.66 21.64 -5.36
CA GLU A 101 11.10 21.42 -6.70
C GLU A 101 9.60 21.05 -6.65
N SER A 102 9.17 20.27 -5.65
CA SER A 102 7.77 19.87 -5.49
C SER A 102 6.91 21.02 -4.97
N ILE A 103 7.44 21.82 -4.03
CA ILE A 103 6.76 23.02 -3.54
C ILE A 103 6.57 24.02 -4.67
N ALA A 104 7.64 24.30 -5.43
CA ALA A 104 7.59 25.19 -6.59
C ALA A 104 6.53 24.75 -7.60
N LEU A 105 6.49 23.46 -7.95
CA LEU A 105 5.48 22.95 -8.87
C LEU A 105 4.06 23.11 -8.32
N PHE A 106 3.82 22.78 -7.04
CA PHE A 106 2.50 22.98 -6.46
C PHE A 106 2.08 24.45 -6.41
N SER A 107 2.99 25.36 -6.09
CA SER A 107 2.74 26.80 -6.11
C SER A 107 2.39 27.30 -7.52
N GLU A 108 3.14 26.87 -8.54
CA GLU A 108 2.85 27.21 -9.94
C GLU A 108 1.48 26.70 -10.38
N LEU A 109 1.13 25.47 -10.01
CA LEU A 109 -0.18 24.90 -10.35
C LEU A 109 -1.31 25.60 -9.61
N LEU A 110 -1.15 25.91 -8.32
CA LEU A 110 -2.15 26.66 -7.55
C LEU A 110 -2.41 28.04 -8.15
N ALA A 111 -1.36 28.74 -8.60
CA ALA A 111 -1.50 30.03 -9.29
C ALA A 111 -2.34 29.92 -10.58
N LEU A 112 -2.19 28.84 -11.36
CA LEU A 112 -3.04 28.62 -12.54
C LEU A 112 -4.52 28.46 -12.19
N HIS A 113 -4.84 27.99 -10.99
CA HIS A 113 -6.23 27.87 -10.56
C HIS A 113 -6.84 29.24 -10.20
N GLU A 114 -6.02 30.26 -9.89
CA GLU A 114 -6.51 31.64 -9.78
C GLU A 114 -6.88 32.22 -11.15
N GLU A 115 -6.09 31.90 -12.18
CA GLU A 115 -6.23 32.45 -13.53
C GLU A 115 -7.39 31.83 -14.33
N ASP A 116 -7.64 30.53 -14.15
CA ASP A 116 -8.64 29.77 -14.89
C ASP A 116 -9.54 29.04 -13.89
N THR A 117 -10.83 29.41 -13.78
CA THR A 117 -11.76 28.85 -12.79
C THR A 117 -12.23 27.43 -13.12
N GLU A 118 -12.19 27.03 -14.39
CA GLU A 118 -12.64 25.71 -14.84
C GLU A 118 -11.53 24.65 -14.71
N LEU A 119 -10.27 25.09 -14.62
CA LEU A 119 -9.13 24.20 -14.41
C LEU A 119 -9.25 23.44 -13.09
N ASP A 120 -9.12 22.12 -13.14
CA ASP A 120 -9.03 21.26 -11.96
C ASP A 120 -7.94 20.20 -12.18
N VAL A 121 -6.75 20.47 -11.64
CA VAL A 121 -5.64 19.53 -11.69
C VAL A 121 -5.84 18.45 -10.61
N GLN A 122 -5.81 17.19 -11.03
CA GLN A 122 -5.95 16.03 -10.15
C GLN A 122 -4.58 15.51 -9.71
N VAL A 123 -4.32 15.52 -8.40
CA VAL A 123 -3.13 14.90 -7.80
C VAL A 123 -3.48 13.49 -7.35
N ILE A 124 -2.76 12.50 -7.87
CA ILE A 124 -2.93 11.08 -7.55
C ILE A 124 -1.74 10.63 -6.69
N PRO A 125 -1.93 10.33 -5.39
CA PRO A 125 -0.90 9.71 -4.58
C PRO A 125 -0.65 8.27 -5.01
N VAL A 126 0.59 7.97 -5.42
CA VAL A 126 1.02 6.65 -5.88
C VAL A 126 2.17 6.12 -5.04
N THR A 127 2.01 4.89 -4.58
CA THR A 127 2.88 4.23 -3.61
C THR A 127 3.40 2.93 -4.20
N VAL A 128 4.72 2.70 -4.17
CA VAL A 128 5.33 1.46 -4.66
C VAL A 128 5.85 0.64 -3.49
N LEU A 129 5.25 -0.53 -3.28
CA LEU A 129 5.61 -1.48 -2.24
C LEU A 129 6.44 -2.62 -2.85
N TRP A 130 7.65 -2.82 -2.34
CA TRP A 130 8.54 -3.90 -2.79
C TRP A 130 8.63 -4.99 -1.74
N GLY A 131 8.27 -6.21 -2.10
CA GLY A 131 8.54 -7.43 -1.34
C GLY A 131 7.85 -7.48 0.01
N ARG A 132 6.57 -7.09 0.07
CA ARG A 132 5.71 -7.05 1.27
C ARG A 132 5.99 -8.25 2.19
N LYS A 133 6.01 -8.05 3.51
CA LYS A 133 6.04 -9.09 4.57
C LYS A 133 5.27 -8.55 5.78
N PRO A 134 3.93 -8.61 5.76
CA PRO A 134 3.11 -8.17 6.88
C PRO A 134 3.41 -8.97 8.15
N GLY A 135 3.14 -8.37 9.30
CA GLY A 135 3.27 -9.02 10.62
C GLY A 135 4.69 -9.01 11.22
N LYS A 136 5.64 -8.35 10.55
CA LYS A 136 7.00 -8.11 11.04
C LYS A 136 7.28 -6.60 11.06
N GLU A 137 7.03 -5.98 12.20
CA GLU A 137 7.44 -4.63 12.55
C GLU A 137 8.94 -4.63 12.93
N ASP A 138 9.80 -5.14 12.06
CA ASP A 138 11.23 -4.88 12.21
C ASP A 138 11.46 -3.39 11.95
N LYS A 139 12.39 -2.76 12.69
CA LYS A 139 12.90 -1.41 12.37
C LYS A 139 13.47 -1.30 10.95
N HIS A 140 13.69 -2.44 10.28
CA HIS A 140 14.11 -2.60 8.89
C HIS A 140 13.02 -3.18 7.97
N SER A 141 11.73 -2.96 8.28
CA SER A 141 10.66 -3.24 7.32
C SER A 141 10.91 -2.43 6.04
N ASN A 142 11.29 -3.12 4.95
CA ASN A 142 11.76 -2.50 3.70
C ASN A 142 10.64 -1.85 2.87
N TYR A 143 9.41 -1.77 3.40
CA TYR A 143 8.26 -1.19 2.71
C TYR A 143 8.27 0.32 2.89
N LEU A 144 8.18 1.05 1.77
CA LEU A 144 8.15 2.52 1.75
C LEU A 144 9.26 3.13 2.59
N GLN A 145 10.49 2.81 2.22
CA GLN A 145 11.69 3.50 2.69
C GLN A 145 12.38 4.17 1.52
N SER A 146 13.04 5.29 1.82
CA SER A 146 14.00 5.89 0.89
C SER A 146 15.24 5.00 0.80
N LEU A 147 15.24 4.06 -0.14
CA LEU A 147 16.37 3.16 -0.38
C LEU A 147 17.45 3.84 -1.23
N ASN A 148 18.71 3.56 -0.91
CA ASN A 148 19.86 3.94 -1.74
C ASN A 148 19.88 3.15 -3.05
N GLY A 149 20.58 3.64 -4.09
CA GLY A 149 20.60 2.98 -5.41
C GLY A 149 20.91 1.48 -5.36
N PRO A 150 22.00 1.05 -4.69
CA PRO A 150 22.33 -0.37 -4.53
C PRO A 150 21.28 -1.15 -3.72
N GLN A 151 20.75 -0.56 -2.64
CA GLN A 151 19.71 -1.19 -1.83
C GLN A 151 18.42 -1.39 -2.65
N LYS A 152 18.07 -0.40 -3.48
CA LYS A 152 16.93 -0.48 -4.40
C LYS A 152 17.16 -1.55 -5.46
N ALA A 153 18.36 -1.63 -6.04
CA ALA A 153 18.70 -2.69 -6.98
C ALA A 153 18.57 -4.09 -6.36
N LYS A 154 19.06 -4.28 -5.13
CA LYS A 154 18.88 -5.53 -4.37
C LYS A 154 17.40 -5.83 -4.11
N ALA A 155 16.61 -4.83 -3.72
CA ALA A 155 15.18 -4.98 -3.50
C ALA A 155 14.46 -5.42 -4.79
N VAL A 156 14.80 -4.83 -5.93
CA VAL A 156 14.24 -5.21 -7.24
C VAL A 156 14.64 -6.61 -7.66
N LEU A 157 15.90 -7.01 -7.45
CA LEU A 157 16.37 -8.36 -7.78
C LEU A 157 15.67 -9.43 -6.94
N LEU A 158 15.51 -9.20 -5.63
CA LEU A 158 14.92 -10.17 -4.72
C LEU A 158 13.39 -10.16 -4.73
N ALA A 159 12.78 -8.99 -4.94
CA ALA A 159 11.36 -8.77 -4.75
C ALA A 159 10.65 -8.07 -5.92
N GLY A 160 11.29 -7.94 -7.09
CA GLY A 160 10.68 -7.28 -8.25
C GLY A 160 9.40 -7.94 -8.76
N ARG A 161 9.26 -9.26 -8.53
CA ARG A 161 8.05 -10.03 -8.82
C ARG A 161 6.94 -9.86 -7.78
N ASP A 162 7.24 -9.24 -6.64
CA ASP A 162 6.33 -8.92 -5.55
C ASP A 162 6.33 -7.40 -5.38
N CYS A 163 5.93 -6.71 -6.46
CA CYS A 163 5.85 -5.26 -6.53
C CYS A 163 4.38 -4.86 -6.58
N LEU A 164 3.92 -4.11 -5.57
CA LEU A 164 2.56 -3.61 -5.53
C LEU A 164 2.55 -2.11 -5.75
N ILE A 165 1.76 -1.64 -6.70
CA ILE A 165 1.60 -0.22 -6.99
C ILE A 165 0.21 0.19 -6.53
N ARG A 166 0.16 0.90 -5.41
CA ARG A 166 -1.09 1.41 -4.86
C ARG A 166 -1.36 2.79 -5.43
N ILE A 167 -2.43 2.91 -6.20
CA ILE A 167 -2.98 4.16 -6.70
C ILE A 167 -4.05 4.59 -5.69
N SER A 168 -3.93 5.80 -5.15
CA SER A 168 -4.85 6.31 -4.12
C SER A 168 -5.92 7.21 -4.73
N PRO A 169 -6.99 7.53 -3.98
CA PRO A 169 -7.99 8.50 -4.41
C PRO A 169 -7.38 9.84 -4.83
N VAL A 170 -8.02 10.48 -5.82
CA VAL A 170 -7.60 11.78 -6.36
C VAL A 170 -7.78 12.90 -5.33
N VAL A 171 -6.87 13.86 -5.36
CA VAL A 171 -6.97 15.13 -4.65
C VAL A 171 -7.12 16.24 -5.69
N SER A 172 -8.26 16.93 -5.69
CA SER A 172 -8.50 18.08 -6.55
C SER A 172 -7.75 19.31 -6.05
N LEU A 173 -6.87 19.88 -6.89
CA LEU A 173 -6.22 21.15 -6.57
C LEU A 173 -7.19 22.33 -6.61
N ARG A 174 -8.23 22.29 -7.45
CA ARG A 174 -9.31 23.28 -7.44
C ARG A 174 -10.00 23.35 -6.08
N TYR A 175 -10.41 22.21 -5.55
CA TYR A 175 -11.08 22.14 -4.26
C TYR A 175 -10.18 22.68 -3.14
N MET A 176 -8.88 22.39 -3.21
CA MET A 176 -7.89 22.91 -2.26
C MET A 176 -7.70 24.42 -2.40
N ALA A 177 -7.63 24.93 -3.63
CA ALA A 177 -7.54 26.35 -3.93
C ALA A 177 -8.75 27.12 -3.37
N ASN A 178 -9.96 26.62 -3.63
CA ASN A 178 -11.20 27.25 -3.17
C ASN A 178 -11.36 27.19 -1.64
N SER A 179 -10.93 26.11 -0.99
CA SER A 179 -11.15 25.89 0.44
C SER A 179 -10.10 26.54 1.33
N HIS A 180 -8.88 26.71 0.82
CA HIS A 180 -7.74 27.15 1.63
C HIS A 180 -6.99 28.35 1.05
N GLY A 181 -7.27 28.75 -0.19
CA GLY A 181 -6.55 29.78 -0.94
C GLY A 181 -5.47 29.19 -1.86
N THR A 182 -4.58 30.04 -2.34
CA THR A 182 -3.56 29.72 -3.37
C THR A 182 -2.14 30.15 -2.98
N ASP A 183 -1.96 30.68 -1.78
CA ASP A 183 -0.68 31.10 -1.24
C ASP A 183 0.34 29.95 -1.16
N SER A 184 1.63 30.32 -1.19
CA SER A 184 2.76 29.36 -1.04
C SER A 184 2.67 28.51 0.25
N SER A 185 2.03 29.03 1.30
CA SER A 185 1.75 28.29 2.54
C SER A 185 0.91 27.02 2.31
N ILE A 186 0.10 26.99 1.25
CA ILE A 186 -0.82 25.89 0.92
C ILE A 186 -0.10 24.80 0.15
N ALA A 187 0.89 25.15 -0.69
CA ALA A 187 1.79 24.16 -1.29
C ALA A 187 2.50 23.34 -0.19
N HIS A 188 2.96 23.99 0.88
CA HIS A 188 3.51 23.31 2.06
C HIS A 188 2.46 22.44 2.78
N LYS A 189 1.24 22.94 2.95
CA LYS A 189 0.14 22.18 3.59
C LYS A 189 -0.21 20.93 2.78
N LEU A 190 -0.35 21.04 1.46
CA LEU A 190 -0.61 19.93 0.53
C LEU A 190 0.47 18.87 0.63
N ALA A 191 1.73 19.29 0.57
CA ALA A 191 2.84 18.36 0.68
C ALA A 191 2.88 17.67 2.06
N ARG A 192 2.56 18.38 3.15
CA ARG A 192 2.42 17.79 4.49
C ARG A 192 1.29 16.76 4.55
N VAL A 193 0.11 17.06 3.99
CA VAL A 193 -1.02 16.13 3.94
C VAL A 193 -0.65 14.87 3.17
N ALA A 194 -0.01 15.01 2.01
CA ALA A 194 0.44 13.88 1.21
C ALA A 194 1.45 12.99 1.97
N ARG A 195 2.34 13.58 2.76
CA ARG A 195 3.26 12.82 3.62
C ARG A 195 2.54 12.04 4.73
N ILE A 196 1.56 12.67 5.39
CA ILE A 196 0.75 11.99 6.42
C ILE A 196 0.02 10.80 5.79
N HIS A 197 -0.55 10.98 4.59
CA HIS A 197 -1.16 9.90 3.81
C HIS A 197 -0.19 8.75 3.57
N PHE A 198 1.02 9.01 3.06
CA PHE A 198 2.01 7.95 2.82
C PHE A 198 2.52 7.29 4.11
N SER A 199 2.62 8.03 5.21
CA SER A 199 2.98 7.48 6.53
C SER A 199 1.91 6.49 7.01
N ARG A 200 0.63 6.86 6.93
CA ARG A 200 -0.49 5.96 7.26
C ARG A 200 -0.52 4.74 6.35
N GLN A 201 -0.29 4.91 5.05
CA GLN A 201 -0.19 3.77 4.12
C GLN A 201 0.96 2.82 4.47
N LYS A 202 2.11 3.35 4.89
CA LYS A 202 3.24 2.53 5.34
C LYS A 202 2.90 1.72 6.59
N LEU A 203 2.23 2.34 7.56
CA LEU A 203 1.77 1.66 8.77
C LEU A 203 0.76 0.56 8.43
N ALA A 204 -0.26 0.89 7.63
CA ALA A 204 -1.27 -0.07 7.19
C ALA A 204 -0.67 -1.26 6.41
N ALA A 205 0.30 -1.01 5.52
CA ALA A 205 0.96 -2.05 4.72
C ALA A 205 1.93 -2.92 5.53
N SER A 206 2.50 -2.39 6.63
CA SER A 206 3.39 -3.17 7.50
C SER A 206 2.59 -4.04 8.47
N GLY A 207 1.44 -3.52 8.93
CA GLY A 207 0.62 -4.14 9.96
C GLY A 207 1.31 -4.17 11.33
N PRO A 208 0.57 -4.47 12.41
CA PRO A 208 1.17 -4.67 13.72
C PRO A 208 2.07 -5.92 13.72
N ASN A 209 3.03 -5.97 14.64
CA ASN A 209 3.74 -7.20 14.94
C ASN A 209 2.75 -8.31 15.33
N LEU A 210 2.84 -9.45 14.66
CA LEU A 210 2.11 -10.64 15.09
C LEU A 210 2.80 -11.18 16.35
N PRO A 211 2.11 -11.29 17.50
CA PRO A 211 2.68 -11.90 18.68
C PRO A 211 3.05 -13.35 18.35
N SER A 212 4.11 -13.86 18.99
CA SER A 212 4.40 -15.29 18.87
C SER A 212 3.19 -16.08 19.37
N ARG A 213 2.89 -17.20 18.69
CA ARG A 213 1.78 -18.10 19.05
C ARG A 213 1.80 -18.44 20.54
N GLN A 214 2.98 -18.75 21.07
CA GLN A 214 3.19 -19.04 22.49
C GLN A 214 2.85 -17.85 23.41
N ALA A 215 3.22 -16.63 23.03
CA ALA A 215 2.88 -15.43 23.80
C ALA A 215 1.38 -15.15 23.77
N LEU A 216 0.73 -15.36 22.63
CA LEU A 216 -0.72 -15.24 22.49
C LEU A 216 -1.44 -16.28 23.36
N PHE A 217 -1.03 -17.55 23.31
CA PHE A 217 -1.60 -18.62 24.13
C PHE A 217 -1.41 -18.33 25.62
N SER A 218 -0.21 -17.93 26.02
CA SER A 218 0.09 -17.55 27.40
C SER A 218 -0.78 -16.40 27.88
N ARG A 219 -1.11 -15.43 27.00
CA ARG A 219 -2.00 -14.31 27.33
C ARG A 219 -3.45 -14.76 27.45
N LEU A 220 -3.93 -15.62 26.55
CA LEU A 220 -5.29 -16.14 26.58
C LEU A 220 -5.56 -17.01 27.81
N MET A 221 -4.62 -17.89 28.18
CA MET A 221 -4.75 -18.75 29.36
C MET A 221 -4.78 -17.98 30.68
N LYS A 222 -4.26 -16.75 30.70
CA LYS A 222 -4.33 -15.83 31.86
C LYS A 222 -5.55 -14.92 31.84
N SER A 223 -6.43 -15.07 30.84
CA SER A 223 -7.64 -14.26 30.76
C SER A 223 -8.68 -14.82 31.74
N LYS A 224 -9.30 -13.92 32.53
CA LYS A 224 -10.31 -14.31 33.52
C LYS A 224 -11.47 -15.12 32.91
N ALA A 225 -11.83 -14.84 31.66
CA ALA A 225 -12.90 -15.55 30.97
C ALA A 225 -12.54 -17.03 30.73
N ILE A 226 -11.31 -17.29 30.27
CA ILE A 226 -10.83 -18.66 30.02
C ILE A 226 -10.53 -19.37 31.34
N GLU A 227 -9.91 -18.70 32.32
CA GLU A 227 -9.67 -19.28 33.64
C GLU A 227 -10.98 -19.74 34.29
N LYS A 228 -12.02 -18.88 34.26
CA LYS A 228 -13.33 -19.24 34.78
C LYS A 228 -13.95 -20.43 34.04
N ALA A 229 -13.89 -20.43 32.70
CA ALA A 229 -14.41 -21.54 31.90
C ALA A 229 -13.71 -22.87 32.23
N ILE A 230 -12.39 -22.84 32.48
CA ILE A 230 -11.62 -24.02 32.90
C ILE A 230 -12.05 -24.50 34.28
N GLU A 231 -12.26 -23.58 35.24
CA GLU A 231 -12.73 -23.91 36.59
C GLU A 231 -14.14 -24.51 36.58
N ASP A 232 -15.07 -23.87 35.86
CA ASP A 232 -16.46 -24.32 35.73
C ASP A 232 -16.51 -25.75 35.13
N GLU A 233 -15.78 -25.99 34.04
CA GLU A 233 -15.69 -27.29 33.36
C GLU A 233 -15.04 -28.37 34.25
N ALA A 234 -13.99 -28.03 34.99
CA ALA A 234 -13.33 -28.95 35.92
C ALA A 234 -14.27 -29.40 37.04
N ASN A 235 -15.05 -28.45 37.58
CA ASN A 235 -16.03 -28.71 38.62
C ASN A 235 -17.20 -29.56 38.10
N GLU A 236 -17.72 -29.25 36.91
CA GLU A 236 -18.84 -29.97 36.29
C GLU A 236 -18.48 -31.41 35.95
N LYS A 237 -17.30 -31.65 35.39
CA LYS A 237 -16.83 -32.99 35.01
C LYS A 237 -16.13 -33.76 36.15
N GLY A 238 -15.85 -33.11 37.27
CA GLY A 238 -15.14 -33.70 38.41
C GLY A 238 -13.72 -34.15 38.07
N ILE A 239 -13.05 -33.48 37.14
CA ILE A 239 -11.68 -33.81 36.70
C ILE A 239 -10.67 -32.76 37.18
N PRO A 240 -9.37 -33.12 37.34
CA PRO A 240 -8.37 -32.19 37.81
C PRO A 240 -8.24 -30.95 36.91
N LEU A 241 -8.10 -29.76 37.51
CA LEU A 241 -7.95 -28.48 36.82
C LEU A 241 -6.86 -28.49 35.74
N GLU A 242 -5.72 -29.12 36.04
CA GLU A 242 -4.59 -29.23 35.10
C GLU A 242 -4.95 -30.03 33.84
N LYS A 243 -5.88 -31.00 33.94
CA LYS A 243 -6.34 -31.77 32.79
C LYS A 243 -7.18 -30.88 31.86
N VAL A 244 -8.13 -30.13 32.41
CA VAL A 244 -8.95 -29.18 31.63
C VAL A 244 -8.09 -28.07 31.04
N ARG A 245 -7.09 -27.59 31.78
CA ARG A 245 -6.12 -26.61 31.30
C ARG A 245 -5.34 -27.12 30.08
N LYS A 246 -4.94 -28.40 30.10
CA LYS A 246 -4.28 -29.04 28.95
C LYS A 246 -5.25 -29.17 27.77
N GLU A 247 -6.48 -29.60 28.00
CA GLU A 247 -7.51 -29.70 26.95
C GLU A 247 -7.79 -28.32 26.30
N ALA A 248 -7.89 -27.25 27.11
CA ALA A 248 -8.00 -25.89 26.59
C ALA A 248 -6.79 -25.47 25.75
N HIS A 249 -5.59 -25.92 26.12
CA HIS A 249 -4.38 -25.67 25.34
C HIS A 249 -4.40 -26.41 23.99
N ASP A 250 -4.82 -27.68 23.98
CA ASP A 250 -4.94 -28.49 22.77
C ASP A 250 -6.00 -27.89 21.83
N ILE A 251 -7.14 -27.41 22.36
CA ILE A 251 -8.16 -26.69 21.58
C ILE A 251 -7.59 -25.42 20.96
N MET A 252 -6.86 -24.61 21.75
CA MET A 252 -6.20 -23.41 21.20
C MET A 252 -5.20 -23.76 20.10
N ASP A 253 -4.46 -24.87 20.25
CA ASP A 253 -3.51 -25.32 19.24
C ASP A 253 -4.22 -25.73 17.93
N GLU A 254 -5.39 -26.33 18.03
CA GLU A 254 -6.19 -26.68 16.86
C GLU A 254 -6.76 -25.44 16.13
N ILE A 255 -7.33 -24.48 16.87
CA ILE A 255 -8.04 -23.35 16.26
C ILE A 255 -7.14 -22.20 15.83
N ALA A 256 -5.98 -22.03 16.46
CA ALA A 256 -5.15 -20.87 16.21
C ALA A 256 -4.41 -20.98 14.87
N ALA A 257 -4.53 -19.94 14.05
CA ALA A 257 -3.80 -19.87 12.79
C ALA A 257 -2.28 -19.67 13.03
N ASP A 258 -1.45 -20.44 12.33
CA ASP A 258 -0.02 -20.17 12.18
C ASP A 258 0.22 -19.41 10.87
N PHE A 259 0.06 -18.08 10.92
CA PHE A 259 0.17 -17.25 9.73
C PHE A 259 1.60 -17.24 9.18
N SER A 260 1.74 -17.64 7.92
CA SER A 260 3.00 -17.52 7.18
C SER A 260 2.80 -16.80 5.85
N TYR A 261 3.32 -15.57 5.77
CA TYR A 261 3.29 -14.81 4.53
C TYR A 261 4.00 -15.53 3.37
N SER A 262 5.09 -16.27 3.64
CA SER A 262 5.80 -17.03 2.62
C SER A 262 4.92 -18.13 2.02
N LEU A 263 4.11 -18.80 2.85
CA LEU A 263 3.15 -19.80 2.39
C LEU A 263 2.07 -19.16 1.53
N VAL A 264 1.48 -18.04 1.95
CA VAL A 264 0.49 -17.30 1.16
C VAL A 264 1.06 -16.90 -0.21
N LYS A 265 2.26 -16.32 -0.22
CA LYS A 265 2.93 -15.88 -1.44
C LYS A 265 3.26 -17.03 -2.40
N ASN A 266 3.73 -18.16 -1.89
CA ASN A 266 4.02 -19.32 -2.74
C ASN A 266 2.73 -20.00 -3.20
N GLY A 267 1.70 -20.02 -2.35
CA GLY A 267 0.36 -20.51 -2.63
C GLY A 267 -0.35 -19.69 -3.69
N ASP A 268 -0.10 -18.38 -3.78
CA ASP A 268 -0.71 -17.47 -4.76
C ASP A 268 -0.71 -18.01 -6.20
N ARG A 269 0.41 -18.59 -6.65
CA ARG A 269 0.49 -19.16 -8.01
C ARG A 269 -0.40 -20.37 -8.20
N ILE A 270 -0.46 -21.24 -7.19
CA ILE A 270 -1.26 -22.45 -7.20
C ILE A 270 -2.74 -22.06 -7.12
N LEU A 271 -3.08 -21.15 -6.22
CA LEU A 271 -4.42 -20.63 -6.03
C LEU A 271 -4.90 -19.88 -7.28
N GLY A 272 -4.08 -19.02 -7.87
CA GLY A 272 -4.42 -18.35 -9.14
C GLY A 272 -4.69 -19.33 -10.27
N TRP A 273 -3.89 -20.39 -10.42
CA TRP A 273 -4.18 -21.47 -11.37
C TRP A 273 -5.50 -22.19 -11.03
N LEU A 274 -5.70 -22.54 -9.75
CA LEU A 274 -6.88 -23.25 -9.26
C LEU A 274 -8.16 -22.45 -9.52
N TRP A 275 -8.13 -21.15 -9.25
CA TRP A 275 -9.26 -20.25 -9.47
C TRP A 275 -9.60 -20.11 -10.94
N ASN A 276 -8.60 -19.93 -11.81
CA ASN A 276 -8.84 -19.86 -13.26
C ASN A 276 -9.31 -21.21 -13.85
N ARG A 277 -9.07 -22.33 -13.15
CA ARG A 277 -9.49 -23.67 -13.57
C ARG A 277 -10.91 -24.00 -13.14
N ILE A 278 -11.30 -23.60 -11.93
CA ILE A 278 -12.57 -23.97 -11.29
C ILE A 278 -13.64 -22.89 -11.46
N TYR A 279 -13.25 -21.62 -11.47
CA TYR A 279 -14.16 -20.48 -11.55
C TYR A 279 -13.92 -19.66 -12.82
N GLN A 280 -14.95 -18.95 -13.29
CA GLN A 280 -14.85 -18.04 -14.45
C GLN A 280 -14.22 -16.68 -14.11
N GLY A 281 -13.71 -16.53 -12.88
CA GLY A 281 -13.19 -15.30 -12.33
C GLY A 281 -13.63 -15.12 -10.88
N ILE A 282 -12.98 -14.19 -10.18
CA ILE A 282 -13.34 -13.77 -8.83
C ILE A 282 -13.79 -12.33 -8.93
N ASN A 283 -15.03 -12.05 -8.56
CA ASN A 283 -15.54 -10.68 -8.43
C ASN A 283 -15.58 -10.31 -6.95
N ILE A 284 -14.87 -9.24 -6.56
CA ILE A 284 -14.78 -8.79 -5.19
C ILE A 284 -15.59 -7.50 -5.06
N ASN A 285 -16.66 -7.55 -4.29
CA ASN A 285 -17.47 -6.38 -3.99
C ASN A 285 -17.00 -5.72 -2.70
N ASN A 286 -17.12 -4.38 -2.62
CA ASN A 286 -16.84 -3.58 -1.42
C ASN A 286 -15.39 -3.62 -0.89
N ALA A 287 -14.42 -4.12 -1.67
CA ALA A 287 -13.00 -4.11 -1.29
C ALA A 287 -12.52 -2.70 -0.93
N ALA A 288 -12.99 -1.68 -1.65
CA ALA A 288 -12.67 -0.28 -1.37
C ALA A 288 -13.02 0.15 0.06
N THR A 289 -14.20 -0.25 0.56
CA THR A 289 -14.66 0.06 1.92
C THR A 289 -13.77 -0.61 2.96
N VAL A 290 -13.44 -1.88 2.77
CA VAL A 290 -12.55 -2.65 3.66
C VAL A 290 -11.15 -2.02 3.68
N ARG A 291 -10.59 -1.69 2.51
CA ARG A 291 -9.28 -1.01 2.39
C ARG A 291 -9.27 0.33 3.11
N ARG A 292 -10.35 1.11 3.01
CA ARG A 292 -10.47 2.40 3.70
C ARG A 292 -10.48 2.23 5.22
N LEU A 293 -11.29 1.30 5.74
CA LEU A 293 -11.35 1.01 7.18
C LEU A 293 -9.98 0.57 7.73
N ALA A 294 -9.27 -0.28 6.98
CA ALA A 294 -7.92 -0.69 7.35
C ALA A 294 -6.92 0.48 7.38
N GLN A 295 -7.02 1.42 6.41
CA GLN A 295 -6.19 2.63 6.39
C GLN A 295 -6.47 3.58 7.54
N ASP A 296 -7.73 3.65 7.97
CA ASP A 296 -8.15 4.48 9.11
C ASP A 296 -7.73 3.86 10.47
N GLY A 297 -7.16 2.65 10.44
CA GLY A 297 -6.61 1.97 11.62
C GLY A 297 -7.62 1.11 12.37
N HIS A 298 -8.76 0.77 11.76
CA HIS A 298 -9.73 -0.13 12.36
C HIS A 298 -9.24 -1.58 12.32
N GLU A 299 -9.50 -2.31 13.40
CA GLU A 299 -9.34 -3.77 13.42
C GLU A 299 -10.48 -4.42 12.62
N ILE A 300 -10.13 -5.30 11.68
CA ILE A 300 -11.09 -5.96 10.80
C ILE A 300 -11.10 -7.45 11.12
N VAL A 301 -12.27 -7.95 11.52
CA VAL A 301 -12.49 -9.37 11.78
C VAL A 301 -13.19 -9.99 10.57
N TYR A 302 -12.51 -10.91 9.89
CA TYR A 302 -13.07 -11.65 8.77
C TYR A 302 -13.71 -12.95 9.27
N VAL A 303 -15.00 -13.13 9.01
CA VAL A 303 -15.74 -14.34 9.33
C VAL A 303 -16.18 -14.99 8.02
N PRO A 304 -15.46 -16.02 7.53
CA PRO A 304 -15.87 -16.73 6.32
C PRO A 304 -17.19 -17.47 6.55
N CYS A 305 -17.95 -17.75 5.49
CA CYS A 305 -19.24 -18.44 5.61
C CYS A 305 -19.12 -19.94 5.96
N HIS A 306 -17.90 -20.49 6.05
CA HIS A 306 -17.61 -21.88 6.40
C HIS A 306 -18.34 -22.93 5.54
N ARG A 307 -18.73 -22.58 4.31
CA ARG A 307 -19.43 -23.51 3.40
C ARG A 307 -18.46 -24.51 2.78
N SER A 308 -17.20 -24.13 2.64
CA SER A 308 -16.14 -25.00 2.12
C SER A 308 -14.75 -24.58 2.59
N HIS A 309 -13.78 -25.49 2.50
CA HIS A 309 -12.36 -25.14 2.67
C HIS A 309 -11.87 -24.11 1.63
N MET A 310 -12.58 -23.95 0.49
CA MET A 310 -12.25 -22.93 -0.50
C MET A 310 -12.47 -21.51 0.03
N ASP A 311 -13.40 -21.32 0.97
CA ASP A 311 -13.75 -19.98 1.47
C ASP A 311 -12.54 -19.29 2.13
N TYR A 312 -11.78 -20.04 2.94
CA TYR A 312 -10.59 -19.52 3.62
C TYR A 312 -9.40 -19.33 2.67
N LEU A 313 -9.24 -20.23 1.70
CA LEU A 313 -8.21 -20.10 0.66
C LEU A 313 -8.49 -18.88 -0.21
N LEU A 314 -9.76 -18.68 -0.59
CA LEU A 314 -10.20 -17.53 -1.36
C LEU A 314 -10.03 -16.24 -0.57
N LEU A 315 -10.43 -16.21 0.70
CA LEU A 315 -10.23 -15.05 1.56
C LEU A 315 -8.73 -14.70 1.66
N SER A 316 -7.87 -15.68 1.95
CA SER A 316 -6.42 -15.47 2.03
C SER A 316 -5.84 -14.96 0.70
N TYR A 317 -6.30 -15.52 -0.41
CA TYR A 317 -5.91 -15.10 -1.76
C TYR A 317 -6.34 -13.65 -2.05
N VAL A 318 -7.61 -13.34 -1.80
CA VAL A 318 -8.17 -12.00 -2.02
C VAL A 318 -7.45 -10.97 -1.17
N LEU A 319 -7.28 -11.20 0.13
CA LEU A 319 -6.57 -10.26 1.01
C LEU A 319 -5.12 -10.03 0.56
N TYR A 320 -4.44 -11.07 0.08
CA TYR A 320 -3.09 -10.94 -0.47
C TYR A 320 -3.04 -10.02 -1.69
N HIS A 321 -4.03 -10.11 -2.59
CA HIS A 321 -4.15 -9.26 -3.78
C HIS A 321 -4.71 -7.87 -3.51
N GLU A 322 -5.46 -7.69 -2.42
CA GLU A 322 -6.10 -6.43 -2.04
C GLU A 322 -5.23 -5.49 -1.20
N GLY A 323 -4.09 -5.97 -0.71
CA GLY A 323 -3.05 -5.13 -0.11
C GLY A 323 -3.07 -5.10 1.39
#